data_AF-A0A839AMF2-F1
#
_entry.id   AF-A0A839AMF2-F1
#
_cell.length_a   1.000
_cell.length_b   1.000
_cell.length_c   1.000
_cell.angle_alpha   90.00
_cell.angle_beta   90.00
_cell.angle_gamma   90.00
#
_symmetry.space_group_name_H-M   'P 1'
#
loop_
_entity.id
_entity.type
_entity.pdbx_description
1 polymer ?
#
loop_
_entity_poly.entity_id
_entity_poly.type
_entity_poly.pdbx_seq_one_letter_code
_entity_poly.pdbx_strand_id
1 'polypeptide(L)'
;MIETVFKALVFRTKYIEVDNFINEIAEEHSNIEDAHNQVKESLIKLVLYKFISIKEKAPKGSYVFKEHNFYKAREVGSIETWLEQQRHYQEA
;
A
#
# COMPACT_ATOMS: atom_id res chain seq x y z
N MET A 1 4.64 -8.32 -4.79
CA MET A 1 4.10 -6.98 -5.14
C MET A 1 3.69 -6.15 -3.92
N ILE A 2 2.95 -6.69 -2.95
CA ILE A 2 2.45 -5.90 -1.80
C ILE A 2 3.55 -5.18 -1.00
N GLU A 3 4.67 -5.85 -0.72
CA GLU A 3 5.84 -5.26 -0.04
C GLU A 3 6.49 -4.14 -0.88
N THR A 4 6.54 -4.29 -2.20
CA THR A 4 7.04 -3.26 -3.12
C THR A 4 6.18 -2.00 -3.03
N VAL A 5 4.85 -2.17 -3.15
CA VAL A 5 3.89 -1.07 -3.06
C VAL A 5 3.98 -0.38 -1.70
N PHE A 6 4.10 -1.14 -0.62
CA PHE A 6 4.28 -0.60 0.72
C PHE A 6 5.55 0.22 0.87
N LYS A 7 6.69 -0.30 0.44
CA LYS A 7 7.97 0.42 0.48
C LYS A 7 7.89 1.69 -0.34
N ALA A 8 7.31 1.65 -1.53
CA ALA A 8 7.07 2.85 -2.34
C ALA A 8 6.22 3.88 -1.59
N LEU A 9 5.16 3.45 -0.90
CA LEU A 9 4.36 4.32 -0.04
C LEU A 9 5.15 4.86 1.16
N VAL A 10 6.08 4.10 1.76
CA VAL A 10 6.89 4.56 2.90
C VAL A 10 7.71 5.79 2.53
N PHE A 11 8.31 5.80 1.35
CA PHE A 11 9.16 6.90 0.89
C PHE A 11 8.37 8.12 0.37
N ARG A 12 7.08 7.97 0.05
CA ARG A 12 6.24 9.10 -0.38
C ARG A 12 5.75 9.93 0.80
N THR A 13 6.19 11.18 0.86
CA THR A 13 5.76 12.18 1.87
C THR A 13 4.71 13.16 1.35
N LYS A 14 4.50 13.22 0.02
CA LYS A 14 3.52 14.09 -0.64
C LYS A 14 2.18 13.39 -0.82
N TYR A 15 1.17 14.14 -1.28
CA TYR A 15 -0.12 13.59 -1.72
C TYR A 15 0.10 12.52 -2.79
N ILE A 16 -0.52 11.36 -2.60
CA ILE A 16 -0.37 10.19 -3.47
C ILE A 16 -1.71 10.00 -4.17
N GLU A 17 -1.80 10.45 -5.41
CA GLU A 17 -2.95 10.19 -6.27
C GLU A 17 -2.85 8.74 -6.79
N VAL A 18 -3.95 8.00 -6.71
CA VAL A 18 -4.00 6.54 -6.87
C VAL A 18 -3.62 6.12 -8.28
N ASP A 19 -4.19 6.73 -9.31
CA ASP A 19 -3.97 6.28 -10.70
C ASP A 19 -2.54 6.55 -11.15
N ASN A 20 -2.00 7.74 -10.82
CA ASN A 20 -0.61 8.09 -11.05
C ASN A 20 0.34 7.14 -10.30
N PHE A 21 0.03 6.82 -9.05
CA PHE A 21 0.83 5.88 -8.27
C PHE A 21 0.82 4.47 -8.89
N ILE A 22 -0.34 3.98 -9.33
CA ILE A 22 -0.43 2.67 -9.98
C ILE A 22 0.40 2.64 -11.25
N ASN A 23 0.25 3.65 -12.12
CA ASN A 23 0.98 3.72 -13.38
C ASN A 23 2.49 3.76 -13.13
N GLU A 24 2.96 4.61 -12.21
CA GLU A 24 4.39 4.76 -11.92
C GLU A 24 5.01 3.44 -11.43
N ILE A 25 4.39 2.76 -10.46
CA ILE A 25 4.92 1.50 -9.95
C ILE A 25 4.84 0.39 -10.99
N ALA A 26 3.78 0.35 -11.80
CA ALA A 26 3.64 -0.62 -12.87
C ALA A 26 4.67 -0.41 -14.00
N GLU A 27 5.01 0.84 -14.33
CA GLU A 27 6.03 1.18 -15.32
C GLU A 27 7.43 0.78 -14.84
N GLU A 28 7.76 1.05 -13.57
CA GLU A 28 9.01 0.58 -12.92
C GLU A 28 9.16 -0.95 -12.94
N HIS A 29 8.04 -1.67 -13.02
CA HIS A 29 7.97 -3.13 -13.03
C HIS A 29 7.38 -3.67 -14.34
N SER A 30 7.60 -2.96 -15.46
CA SER A 30 7.04 -3.28 -16.78
C SER A 30 7.49 -4.64 -17.34
N ASN A 31 8.54 -5.23 -16.76
CA ASN A 31 8.99 -6.59 -17.05
C ASN A 31 8.14 -7.69 -16.37
N ILE A 32 7.22 -7.33 -15.47
CA ILE A 32 6.30 -8.24 -14.81
C ILE A 32 4.99 -8.25 -15.59
N GLU A 33 4.54 -9.45 -16.00
CA GLU A 33 3.23 -9.62 -16.61
C GLU A 33 2.14 -9.13 -15.66
N ASP A 34 1.23 -8.32 -16.20
CA ASP A 34 0.10 -7.76 -15.48
C ASP A 34 0.46 -6.91 -14.24
N ALA A 35 1.60 -6.20 -14.30
CA ALA A 35 2.06 -5.33 -13.20
C ALA A 35 0.98 -4.34 -12.71
N HIS A 36 0.17 -3.80 -13.62
CA HIS A 36 -0.90 -2.85 -13.29
C HIS A 36 -1.94 -3.46 -12.35
N ASN A 37 -2.46 -4.65 -12.68
CA ASN A 37 -3.43 -5.32 -11.82
C ASN A 37 -2.79 -5.78 -10.51
N GLN A 38 -1.55 -6.27 -10.53
CA GLN A 38 -0.85 -6.67 -9.31
C GLN A 38 -0.66 -5.48 -8.32
N VAL A 39 -0.40 -4.28 -8.83
CA VAL A 39 -0.30 -3.06 -8.01
C VAL A 39 -1.68 -2.68 -7.45
N LYS A 40 -2.74 -2.73 -8.27
CA LYS A 40 -4.13 -2.52 -7.82
C LYS A 40 -4.53 -3.49 -6.72
N GLU A 41 -4.31 -4.79 -6.91
CA GLU A 41 -4.59 -5.80 -5.90
C GLU A 41 -3.82 -5.56 -4.60
N SER A 42 -2.58 -5.13 -4.71
CA SER A 42 -1.76 -4.78 -3.55
C SER A 42 -2.35 -3.58 -2.79
N LEU A 43 -2.80 -2.54 -3.48
CA LEU A 43 -3.50 -1.41 -2.84
C LEU A 43 -4.81 -1.87 -2.16
N ILE A 44 -5.59 -2.73 -2.82
CA ILE A 44 -6.82 -3.30 -2.23
C ILE A 44 -6.50 -4.06 -0.95
N LYS A 45 -5.47 -4.92 -0.94
CA LYS A 45 -5.03 -5.64 0.26
C LYS A 45 -4.63 -4.68 1.38
N LEU A 46 -3.88 -3.61 1.06
CA LEU A 46 -3.50 -2.59 2.05
C LEU A 46 -4.72 -1.85 2.62
N VAL A 47 -5.76 -1.62 1.83
CA VAL A 47 -7.03 -1.07 2.32
C VAL A 47 -7.72 -2.07 3.26
N LEU A 48 -7.84 -3.34 2.86
CA LEU A 48 -8.48 -4.40 3.66
C LEU A 48 -7.78 -4.61 5.01
N TYR A 49 -6.45 -4.57 5.02
CA TYR A 49 -5.66 -4.68 6.25
C TYR A 49 -5.61 -3.39 7.07
N LYS A 50 -6.31 -2.33 6.63
CA LYS A 50 -6.36 -1.01 7.28
C LYS A 50 -5.00 -0.34 7.41
N PHE A 51 -4.11 -0.57 6.45
CA PHE A 51 -2.84 0.15 6.31
C PHE A 51 -3.06 1.48 5.60
N ILE A 52 -3.96 1.51 4.63
CA ILE A 52 -4.30 2.75 3.93
C ILE A 52 -5.82 2.91 3.83
N SER A 53 -6.26 4.14 3.63
CA SER A 53 -7.58 4.45 3.10
C SER A 53 -7.44 5.22 1.79
N ILE A 54 -8.41 5.04 0.91
CA ILE A 54 -8.51 5.81 -0.34
C ILE A 54 -9.70 6.74 -0.20
N LYS A 55 -9.48 8.03 -0.41
CA LYS A 55 -10.56 9.03 -0.38
C LYS A 55 -10.53 9.86 -1.64
N GLU A 56 -11.71 10.10 -2.19
CA GLU A 56 -11.88 11.04 -3.29
C GLU A 56 -11.73 12.46 -2.78
N LYS A 57 -11.04 13.31 -3.54
CA LYS A 57 -10.93 14.74 -3.24
C LYS A 57 -11.21 15.56 -4.49
N ALA A 58 -12.26 16.38 -4.42
CA ALA A 58 -12.54 17.37 -5.45
C ALA A 58 -11.42 18.43 -5.52
N PRO A 59 -11.05 18.94 -6.71
CA PRO A 59 -11.75 18.79 -7.98
C PRO A 59 -11.39 17.56 -8.83
N LYS A 60 -10.48 16.66 -8.42
CA LYS A 60 -10.26 15.36 -9.06
C LYS A 60 -9.27 14.45 -8.31
N GLY A 61 -9.58 13.16 -8.33
CA GLY A 61 -8.66 12.07 -8.00
C GLY A 61 -9.02 11.32 -6.73
N SER A 62 -8.63 10.04 -6.70
CA SER A 62 -8.60 9.20 -5.52
C SER A 62 -7.21 9.33 -4.90
N TYR A 63 -7.13 9.56 -3.59
CA TYR A 63 -5.85 9.76 -2.90
C TYR A 63 -5.65 8.74 -1.79
N VAL A 64 -4.41 8.28 -1.63
CA VAL A 64 -4.00 7.37 -0.55
C VAL A 64 -3.73 8.16 0.72
N PHE A 65 -4.33 7.71 1.81
CA PHE A 65 -4.11 8.18 3.18
C PHE A 65 -3.54 7.02 4.00
N LYS A 66 -2.44 7.28 4.72
CA LYS A 66 -1.77 6.28 5.56
C LYS A 66 -2.47 6.18 6.91
N GLU A 67 -2.84 4.97 7.30
CA GLU A 67 -3.53 4.67 8.54
C GLU A 67 -2.57 4.18 9.63
N HIS A 68 -3.08 3.96 10.85
CA HIS A 68 -2.26 3.59 12.00
C HIS A 68 -1.42 2.30 11.79
N ASN A 69 -1.99 1.26 11.17
CA ASN A 69 -1.27 0.00 10.92
C ASN A 69 -0.09 0.19 9.96
N PHE A 70 -0.16 1.16 9.05
CA PHE A 70 0.95 1.50 8.17
C PHE A 70 2.19 1.91 8.95
N TYR A 71 2.01 2.78 9.95
CA TYR A 71 3.12 3.29 10.74
C TYR A 71 3.72 2.20 11.62
N LYS A 72 2.89 1.35 12.23
CA LYS A 72 3.36 0.17 12.97
C LYS A 72 4.15 -0.80 12.10
N ALA A 73 3.63 -1.11 10.92
CA ALA A 73 4.32 -2.00 9.98
C ALA A 73 5.61 -1.38 9.44
N ARG A 74 5.66 -0.05 9.30
CA ARG A 74 6.89 0.66 8.93
C ARG A 74 7.94 0.54 10.02
N GLU A 75 7.57 0.61 11.30
CA GLU A 75 8.49 0.45 12.43
C GLU A 75 9.12 -0.95 12.47
N VAL A 76 8.34 -1.99 12.16
CA VAL A 76 8.86 -3.36 12.04
C VAL A 76 9.48 -3.68 10.67
N GLY A 77 9.39 -2.76 9.71
CA GLY A 77 10.03 -2.83 8.39
C GLY A 77 9.34 -3.69 7.33
N SER A 78 8.24 -4.38 7.66
CA SER A 78 7.52 -5.28 6.75
C SER A 78 6.04 -5.42 7.12
N ILE A 79 5.19 -5.55 6.09
CA ILE A 79 3.77 -5.91 6.27
C ILE A 79 3.65 -7.34 6.74
N GLU A 80 4.37 -8.27 6.13
CA GLU A 80 4.31 -9.69 6.47
C GLU A 80 4.67 -9.92 7.93
N THR A 81 5.79 -9.34 8.39
CA THR A 81 6.19 -9.41 9.81
C THR A 81 5.13 -8.82 10.73
N TRP A 82 4.51 -7.70 10.36
CA TRP A 82 3.43 -7.13 11.16
C TRP A 82 2.19 -8.04 11.22
N LEU A 83 1.78 -8.62 10.09
CA LEU A 83 0.64 -9.53 10.01
C LEU A 83 0.89 -10.83 10.81
N GLU A 84 2.12 -11.35 10.80
CA GLU A 84 2.54 -12.48 11.64
C GLU A 84 2.41 -12.15 13.12
N GLN A 85 2.92 -10.99 13.56
CA GLN A 85 2.76 -10.55 14.94
C GLN A 85 1.29 -10.45 15.33
N GLN A 86 0.44 -9.86 14.48
CA GLN A 86 -1.00 -9.76 14.79
C GLN A 86 -1.69 -11.12 14.89
N ARG A 87 -1.29 -12.12 14.09
CA ARG A 87 -1.83 -13.48 14.21
C ARG A 87 -1.47 -14.09 15.57
N HIS A 88 -0.21 -14.00 15.98
CA HIS A 88 0.23 -14.51 17.28
C HIS A 88 -0.41 -13.80 18.47
N TYR A 89 -0.71 -12.50 18.37
CA TYR A 89 -1.44 -11.76 19.41
C TYR A 89 -2.92 -12.17 19.54
N GLN A 90 -3.53 -12.76 18.50
CA GLN A 90 -4.91 -13.25 18.55
C GLN A 90 -5.01 -14.69 19.07
N GLU A 91 -3.91 -15.43 19.06
CA GLU A 91 -3.81 -16.82 19.51
C GLU A 91 -3.38 -16.94 20.99
N ALA A 92 -2.95 -15.83 21.61
CA ALA A 92 -2.49 -15.75 23.01
C ALA A 92 -3.57 -15.14 23.92
#